data_AF-A0A970Y0I8-F1
#
_entry.id   AF-A0A970Y0I8-F1
#
_cell.length_a   1.000
_cell.length_b   1.000
_cell.length_c   1.000
_cell.angle_alpha   90.00
_cell.angle_beta   90.00
_cell.angle_gamma   90.00
#
_symmetry.space_group_name_H-M   'P 1'
#
loop_
_entity.id
_entity.type
_entity.pdbx_description
1 polymer ?
#
loop_
_entity_poly.entity_id
_entity_poly.type
_entity_poly.pdbx_seq_one_letter_code
_entity_poly.pdbx_strand_id
1 'polypeptide(L)'
;MRHGFGVAMALLGVTLCSLLPFAAAADYDPQKEIVIPYGEFNGQAVELVYDGNFKTLTLRVRIESFPPPNRSPELEYLKQEVIRIKKEKKIMVGDSGYELVYKGGYPSWEPMAISTPPAECLTFAEGTLTDQIITAKGKRKRPAHYPYED
;
A
#
# COMPACT_ATOMS: atom_id res chain seq x y z
N MET A 1 -48.83 56.57 -31.12
CA MET A 1 -49.32 55.20 -30.87
C MET A 1 -48.15 54.34 -30.40
N ARG A 2 -48.36 53.63 -29.28
CA ARG A 2 -47.68 52.42 -28.78
C ARG A 2 -46.20 52.48 -28.35
N HIS A 3 -46.09 52.45 -27.02
CA HIS A 3 -45.05 51.97 -26.12
C HIS A 3 -44.11 50.84 -26.60
N GLY A 4 -42.90 50.87 -26.04
CA GLY A 4 -42.00 49.72 -25.91
C GLY A 4 -40.77 50.05 -25.06
N PHE A 5 -40.95 50.18 -23.74
CA PHE A 5 -39.86 50.06 -22.77
C PHE A 5 -39.41 48.60 -22.71
N GLY A 6 -38.11 48.35 -22.81
CA GLY A 6 -37.48 47.06 -22.54
C GLY A 6 -36.32 47.25 -21.58
N VAL A 7 -36.60 47.03 -20.29
CA VAL A 7 -35.66 47.08 -19.17
C VAL A 7 -34.91 45.74 -19.08
N ALA A 8 -33.61 45.84 -18.79
CA ALA A 8 -32.70 44.89 -18.11
C ALA A 8 -32.84 43.38 -18.32
N MET A 9 -31.71 42.70 -18.52
CA MET A 9 -31.19 41.76 -17.52
C MET A 9 -29.77 41.30 -17.86
N ALA A 10 -28.96 41.26 -16.82
CA ALA A 10 -27.59 40.80 -16.79
C ALA A 10 -27.44 39.34 -17.24
N LEU A 11 -26.27 39.00 -17.77
CA LEU A 11 -25.63 37.71 -17.52
C LEU A 11 -24.13 37.86 -17.76
N LEU A 12 -23.48 38.50 -16.78
CA LEU A 12 -22.05 38.38 -16.51
C LEU A 12 -21.83 36.97 -15.95
N GLY A 13 -21.83 35.98 -16.85
CA GLY A 13 -21.54 34.59 -16.52
C GLY A 13 -20.04 34.37 -16.46
N VAL A 14 -19.37 34.92 -15.43
CA VAL A 14 -18.02 34.48 -15.06
C VAL A 14 -18.18 33.06 -14.53
N THR A 15 -18.05 32.08 -15.41
CA THR A 15 -17.91 30.68 -15.00
C THR A 15 -16.50 30.49 -14.49
N LEU A 16 -16.24 30.97 -13.28
CA LEU A 16 -15.13 30.54 -12.46
C LEU A 16 -15.47 29.14 -11.93
N CYS A 17 -15.56 28.16 -12.83
CA CYS A 17 -15.55 26.75 -12.43
C CYS A 17 -14.11 26.43 -12.02
N SER A 18 -13.82 26.74 -10.77
CA SER A 18 -12.95 25.96 -9.88
C SER A 18 -12.00 25.01 -10.61
N LEU A 19 -10.85 25.54 -11.00
CA LEU A 19 -9.62 24.74 -11.01
C LEU A 19 -9.38 24.35 -9.54
N LEU A 20 -10.07 23.30 -9.08
CA LEU A 20 -9.57 22.53 -7.96
C LEU A 20 -8.27 21.91 -8.50
N PRO A 21 -7.09 22.30 -7.99
CA PRO A 21 -5.90 21.54 -8.28
C PRO A 21 -6.20 20.14 -7.76
N PHE A 22 -6.09 19.14 -8.65
CA PHE A 22 -5.90 17.77 -8.22
C PHE A 22 -4.82 17.82 -7.14
N ALA A 23 -5.21 17.55 -5.90
CA ALA A 23 -4.31 17.54 -4.77
C ALA A 23 -3.16 16.62 -5.14
N ALA A 24 -1.95 17.19 -5.07
CA ALA A 24 -0.68 16.62 -5.44
C ALA A 24 -0.65 15.08 -5.32
N ALA A 25 -0.28 14.42 -6.41
CA ALA A 25 0.55 13.23 -6.26
C ALA A 25 1.74 13.69 -5.40
N ALA A 26 1.70 13.40 -4.10
CA ALA A 26 2.79 13.73 -3.20
C ALA A 26 4.08 13.21 -3.84
N ASP A 27 5.11 14.05 -3.87
CA ASP A 27 6.42 13.74 -4.45
C ASP A 27 6.91 12.38 -3.94
N TYR A 28 6.68 11.34 -4.74
CA TYR A 28 7.14 9.99 -4.44
C TYR A 28 8.65 9.99 -4.69
N ASP A 29 9.41 9.86 -3.60
CA ASP A 29 10.85 9.79 -3.65
C ASP A 29 11.29 8.32 -3.51
N PRO A 30 11.76 7.67 -4.59
CA PRO A 30 12.19 6.27 -4.53
C PRO A 30 13.41 6.07 -3.62
N GLN A 31 14.15 7.14 -3.26
CA GLN A 31 15.28 7.04 -2.33
C GLN A 31 14.84 6.77 -0.88
N LYS A 32 13.54 6.88 -0.59
CA LYS A 32 12.96 6.57 0.73
C LYS A 32 12.43 5.15 0.83
N GLU A 33 12.51 4.35 -0.24
CA GLU A 33 12.23 2.93 -0.20
C GLU A 33 13.45 2.17 0.32
N ILE A 34 13.26 1.34 1.34
CA ILE A 34 14.29 0.45 1.88
C ILE A 34 13.81 -0.98 1.66
N VAL A 35 14.53 -1.71 0.80
CA VAL A 35 14.25 -3.11 0.48
C VAL A 35 15.12 -4.00 1.36
N ILE A 36 14.48 -4.83 2.18
CA ILE A 36 15.15 -5.73 3.12
C ILE A 36 14.92 -7.16 2.65
N PRO A 37 15.97 -7.97 2.44
CA PRO A 37 15.83 -9.38 2.13
C PRO A 37 15.08 -10.11 3.25
N TYR A 38 13.95 -10.73 2.94
CA TYR A 38 13.14 -11.46 3.91
C TYR A 38 13.35 -12.98 3.80
N GLY A 39 13.43 -13.48 2.57
CA GLY A 39 13.65 -14.90 2.29
C GLY A 39 13.45 -15.24 0.81
N GLU A 40 13.18 -16.50 0.53
CA GLU A 40 12.93 -17.01 -0.82
C GLU A 40 11.71 -17.95 -0.82
N PHE A 41 10.92 -17.91 -1.88
CA PHE A 41 9.82 -18.83 -2.14
C PHE A 41 9.81 -19.24 -3.60
N ASN A 42 9.88 -20.55 -3.90
CA ASN A 42 9.91 -21.08 -5.27
C ASN A 42 10.97 -20.43 -6.19
N GLY A 43 12.16 -20.10 -5.67
CA GLY A 43 13.20 -19.41 -6.46
C GLY A 43 12.99 -17.90 -6.60
N GLN A 44 11.92 -17.34 -6.03
CA GLN A 44 11.61 -15.91 -6.06
C GLN A 44 12.00 -15.25 -4.74
N ALA A 45 12.61 -14.07 -4.85
CA ALA A 45 12.95 -13.27 -3.68
C ALA A 45 11.69 -12.77 -2.98
N VAL A 46 11.65 -12.99 -1.66
CA VAL A 46 10.67 -12.40 -0.75
C VAL A 46 11.34 -11.17 -0.13
N GLU A 47 10.71 -10.03 -0.29
CA GLU A 47 11.23 -8.74 0.16
C GLU A 47 10.30 -8.13 1.20
N LEU A 48 10.89 -7.55 2.24
CA LEU A 48 10.20 -6.66 3.16
C LEU A 48 10.60 -5.23 2.83
N VAL A 49 9.64 -4.43 2.44
CA VAL A 49 9.86 -3.11 1.86
C VAL A 49 9.28 -2.05 2.77
N TYR A 50 10.13 -1.18 3.30
CA TYR A 50 9.68 0.00 4.02
C TYR A 50 9.62 1.19 3.05
N ASP A 51 8.44 1.79 2.90
CA ASP A 51 8.26 3.00 2.11
C ASP A 51 8.20 4.21 3.05
N GLY A 52 9.27 5.02 3.05
CA GLY A 52 9.36 6.22 3.87
C GLY A 52 8.45 7.38 3.43
N ASN A 53 7.90 7.36 2.20
CA ASN A 53 6.96 8.37 1.72
C ASN A 53 5.59 8.17 2.39
N PHE A 54 5.10 6.93 2.39
CA PHE A 54 3.79 6.59 2.95
C PHE A 54 3.86 6.05 4.38
N LYS A 55 5.08 5.83 4.90
CA LYS A 55 5.32 5.18 6.19
C LYS A 55 4.56 3.85 6.28
N THR A 56 4.67 3.07 5.22
CA THR A 56 4.05 1.74 5.11
C THR A 56 5.16 0.68 5.07
N LEU A 57 4.76 -0.55 5.39
CA LEU A 57 5.61 -1.72 5.25
C LEU A 57 4.90 -2.70 4.33
N THR A 58 5.60 -3.29 3.37
CA THR A 58 5.01 -4.23 2.41
C THR A 58 5.86 -5.48 2.36
N LEU A 59 5.26 -6.63 2.64
CA LEU A 59 5.86 -7.93 2.33
C LEU A 59 5.46 -8.29 0.89
N ARG A 60 6.43 -8.49 0.00
CA ARG A 60 6.16 -8.78 -1.41
C ARG A 60 6.97 -9.94 -1.95
N VAL A 61 6.40 -10.66 -2.91
CA VAL A 61 7.10 -11.65 -3.74
C VAL A 61 7.03 -11.15 -5.18
N ARG A 62 8.19 -11.05 -5.83
CA ARG A 62 8.26 -10.66 -7.24
C ARG A 62 7.78 -11.82 -8.11
N ILE A 63 6.91 -11.51 -9.07
CA ILE A 63 6.32 -12.46 -10.00
C ILE A 63 6.76 -12.15 -11.42
N GLU A 64 6.93 -13.17 -12.24
CA GLU A 64 7.36 -13.01 -13.64
C GLU A 64 6.22 -12.52 -14.55
N SER A 65 4.98 -12.85 -14.20
CA SER A 65 3.77 -12.42 -14.93
C SER A 65 2.59 -12.37 -13.97
N PHE A 66 1.62 -11.47 -14.20
CA PHE A 66 0.41 -11.39 -13.38
C PHE A 66 -0.40 -12.70 -13.48
N PRO A 67 -0.51 -13.48 -12.40
CA PRO A 67 -1.39 -14.63 -12.39
C PRO A 67 -2.85 -14.15 -12.44
N PRO A 68 -3.81 -15.04 -12.78
CA PRO A 68 -5.24 -14.75 -12.60
C PRO A 68 -5.51 -14.26 -11.17
N PRO A 69 -6.38 -13.24 -10.98
CA PRO A 69 -6.51 -12.56 -9.70
C PRO A 69 -6.86 -13.50 -8.55
N ASN A 70 -6.22 -13.28 -7.40
CA ASN A 70 -6.55 -13.82 -6.07
C ASN A 70 -6.30 -15.31 -5.80
N ARG A 71 -5.54 -16.03 -6.64
CA ARG A 71 -5.16 -17.45 -6.38
C ARG A 71 -3.76 -17.79 -6.89
N SER A 72 -2.77 -17.01 -6.47
CA SER A 72 -1.37 -17.31 -6.74
C SER A 72 -0.73 -18.03 -5.54
N PRO A 73 0.15 -19.03 -5.76
CA PRO A 73 0.93 -19.64 -4.68
C PRO A 73 1.69 -18.62 -3.83
N GLU A 74 2.16 -17.55 -4.46
CA GLU A 74 2.88 -16.44 -3.83
C GLU A 74 1.99 -15.66 -2.86
N LEU A 75 0.74 -15.37 -3.26
CA LEU A 75 -0.22 -14.75 -2.37
C LEU A 75 -0.54 -15.66 -1.18
N GLU A 76 -0.74 -16.96 -1.39
CA GLU A 76 -0.97 -17.91 -0.28
C GLU A 76 0.24 -18.02 0.65
N TYR A 77 1.46 -17.99 0.12
CA TYR A 77 2.68 -17.94 0.91
C TYR A 77 2.76 -16.67 1.77
N LEU A 78 2.61 -15.49 1.15
CA LEU A 78 2.58 -14.20 1.86
C LEU A 78 1.52 -14.20 2.95
N LYS A 79 0.40 -14.86 2.67
CA LYS A 79 -0.68 -14.98 3.61
C LYS A 79 -0.27 -15.78 4.85
N GLN A 80 0.38 -16.92 4.67
CA GLN A 80 0.89 -17.74 5.79
C GLN A 80 1.96 -16.99 6.59
N GLU A 81 2.85 -16.25 5.93
CA GLU A 81 3.87 -15.45 6.64
C GLU A 81 3.24 -14.39 7.55
N VAL A 82 2.13 -13.78 7.14
CA VAL A 82 1.44 -12.83 8.03
C VAL A 82 0.70 -13.48 9.17
N ILE A 83 0.16 -14.69 8.99
CA ILE A 83 -0.35 -15.48 10.13
C ILE A 83 0.79 -15.76 11.11
N ARG A 84 1.97 -16.13 10.61
CA ARG A 84 3.17 -16.36 11.43
C ARG A 84 3.58 -15.11 12.19
N ILE A 85 3.70 -13.97 11.51
CA ILE A 85 4.01 -12.66 12.11
C ILE A 85 2.95 -12.26 13.16
N LYS A 86 1.66 -12.50 12.88
CA LYS A 86 0.56 -12.23 13.83
C LYS A 86 0.75 -13.02 15.13
N LYS A 87 1.21 -14.27 15.04
CA LYS A 87 1.41 -15.20 16.17
C LYS A 87 2.69 -14.88 16.95
N GLU A 88 3.81 -14.73 16.25
CA GLU A 88 5.12 -14.53 16.88
C GLU A 88 5.30 -13.11 17.41
N LYS A 89 4.60 -12.11 16.86
CA LYS A 89 4.68 -10.67 17.17
C LYS A 89 6.04 -10.03 16.94
N LYS A 90 7.11 -10.80 16.97
CA LYS A 90 8.50 -10.36 16.91
C LYS A 90 9.30 -11.40 16.17
N ILE A 91 9.89 -11.05 15.03
CA ILE A 91 10.66 -11.98 14.20
C ILE A 91 11.95 -11.33 13.71
N MET A 92 13.00 -12.13 13.53
CA MET A 92 14.16 -11.72 12.75
C MET A 92 13.82 -11.82 11.26
N VAL A 93 14.23 -10.82 10.48
CA VAL A 93 13.96 -10.75 9.04
C VAL A 93 15.11 -11.41 8.29
N GLY A 94 14.98 -12.70 8.02
CA GLY A 94 16.04 -13.50 7.39
C GLY A 94 17.39 -13.32 8.10
N ASP A 95 18.46 -13.20 7.30
CA ASP A 95 19.82 -12.90 7.77
C ASP A 95 20.18 -11.40 7.66
N SER A 96 19.18 -10.52 7.50
CA SER A 96 19.39 -9.09 7.23
C SER A 96 19.87 -8.29 8.44
N GLY A 97 19.82 -8.87 9.64
CA GLY A 97 20.05 -8.19 10.92
C GLY A 97 18.88 -7.32 11.39
N TYR A 98 17.80 -7.19 10.60
CA TYR A 98 16.61 -6.46 10.99
C TYR A 98 15.66 -7.31 11.84
N GLU A 99 14.96 -6.64 12.73
CA GLU A 99 13.93 -7.20 13.61
C GLU A 99 12.57 -6.58 13.28
N LEU A 100 11.58 -7.40 12.98
CA LEU A 100 10.20 -6.98 12.73
C LEU A 100 9.35 -7.16 13.99
N VAL A 101 8.79 -6.06 14.49
CA VAL A 101 7.86 -6.01 15.62
C VAL A 101 6.47 -5.66 15.12
N TYR A 102 5.55 -6.62 15.19
CA TYR A 102 4.17 -6.47 14.77
C TYR A 102 3.25 -6.08 15.93
N LYS A 103 2.62 -4.90 15.81
CA LYS A 103 1.74 -4.30 16.84
C LYS A 103 0.27 -4.68 16.70
N GLY A 104 -0.08 -5.56 15.75
CA GLY A 104 -1.46 -6.00 15.52
C GLY A 104 -2.18 -5.25 14.40
N GLY A 105 -3.47 -5.56 14.22
CA GLY A 105 -4.32 -5.05 13.14
C GLY A 105 -4.48 -6.04 11.98
N TYR A 106 -4.98 -5.51 10.86
CA TYR A 106 -5.31 -6.24 9.64
C TYR A 106 -4.56 -5.62 8.45
N PRO A 107 -3.46 -6.22 7.97
CA PRO A 107 -2.79 -5.76 6.77
C PRO A 107 -3.72 -5.87 5.54
N SER A 108 -3.49 -5.08 4.50
CA SER A 108 -4.23 -5.17 3.23
C SER A 108 -3.46 -5.96 2.20
N TRP A 109 -4.14 -6.85 1.47
CA TRP A 109 -3.60 -7.44 0.25
C TRP A 109 -4.10 -6.65 -0.93
N GLU A 110 -3.17 -6.20 -1.75
CA GLU A 110 -3.45 -5.52 -3.00
C GLU A 110 -2.36 -5.98 -3.98
N PRO A 111 -2.70 -6.61 -5.12
CA PRO A 111 -1.70 -6.90 -6.15
C PRO A 111 -1.10 -5.56 -6.61
N MET A 112 0.21 -5.40 -6.48
CA MET A 112 0.84 -4.12 -6.78
C MET A 112 1.23 -4.05 -8.26
N ALA A 113 0.27 -3.62 -9.06
CA ALA A 113 0.39 -3.53 -10.52
C ALA A 113 1.54 -2.63 -11.01
N ILE A 114 1.97 -1.70 -10.16
CA ILE A 114 2.91 -0.61 -10.50
C ILE A 114 4.38 -1.00 -10.22
N SER A 115 4.62 -2.15 -9.57
CA SER A 115 5.98 -2.66 -9.38
C SER A 115 6.54 -3.26 -10.68
N THR A 116 7.82 -3.00 -10.97
CA THR A 116 8.54 -3.61 -12.11
C THR A 116 9.78 -4.35 -11.60
N PRO A 117 9.88 -5.68 -11.74
CA PRO A 117 8.81 -6.60 -12.15
C PRO A 117 7.60 -6.57 -11.19
N PRO A 118 6.42 -7.02 -11.65
CA PRO A 118 5.23 -7.04 -10.83
C PRO A 118 5.40 -7.89 -9.57
N ALA A 119 4.57 -7.63 -8.56
CA ALA A 119 4.67 -8.30 -7.27
C ALA A 119 3.30 -8.53 -6.64
N GLU A 120 3.16 -9.70 -6.01
CA GLU A 120 2.11 -9.93 -5.02
C GLU A 120 2.53 -9.27 -3.73
N CYS A 121 1.62 -8.51 -3.11
CA CYS A 121 1.95 -7.64 -1.99
C CYS A 121 0.95 -7.78 -0.85
N LEU A 122 1.50 -7.74 0.36
CA LEU A 122 0.76 -7.60 1.59
C LEU A 122 1.30 -6.38 2.34
N THR A 123 0.48 -5.34 2.42
CA THR A 123 0.86 -4.03 2.95
C THR A 123 0.26 -3.79 4.33
N PHE A 124 1.13 -3.47 5.28
CA PHE A 124 0.79 -2.96 6.61
C PHE A 124 0.44 -1.47 6.51
N ALA A 125 -0.53 -1.04 7.30
CA ALA A 125 -1.06 0.33 7.26
C ALA A 125 -0.09 1.36 7.83
N GLU A 126 0.72 0.96 8.81
CA GLU A 126 1.75 1.80 9.41
C GLU A 126 3.04 0.99 9.54
N GLY A 127 4.14 1.60 9.14
CA GLY A 127 5.50 1.12 9.26
C GLY A 127 6.39 2.21 9.86
N THR A 128 7.30 1.83 10.74
CA THR A 128 8.40 2.72 11.16
C THR A 128 9.69 1.93 11.14
N LEU A 129 10.76 2.58 10.69
CA LEU A 129 12.11 2.04 10.78
C LEU A 129 12.96 2.93 11.69
N THR A 130 13.59 2.32 12.68
CA THR A 130 14.56 3.00 13.56
C THR A 130 15.69 2.01 13.82
N ASP A 131 16.90 2.39 13.45
CA ASP A 131 18.07 1.50 13.42
C ASP A 131 17.77 0.22 12.62
N GLN A 132 17.83 -0.93 13.28
CA GLN A 132 17.52 -2.25 12.72
C GLN A 132 16.15 -2.78 13.17
N ILE A 133 15.31 -1.95 13.80
CA ILE A 133 13.99 -2.32 14.28
C ILE A 133 12.92 -1.75 13.36
N ILE A 134 12.14 -2.64 12.78
CA ILE A 134 10.97 -2.34 11.96
C ILE A 134 9.75 -2.56 12.83
N THR A 135 8.91 -1.54 13.01
CA THR A 135 7.61 -1.72 13.63
C THR A 135 6.53 -1.67 12.57
N ALA A 136 5.62 -2.64 12.60
CA ALA A 136 4.53 -2.75 11.65
C ALA A 136 3.17 -2.85 12.35
N LYS A 137 2.14 -2.29 11.71
CA LYS A 137 0.76 -2.35 12.21
C LYS A 137 -0.21 -2.37 11.04
N GLY A 138 -1.18 -3.28 11.11
CA GLY A 138 -2.27 -3.36 10.14
C GLY A 138 -3.36 -2.31 10.38
N LYS A 139 -4.37 -2.28 9.51
CA LYS A 139 -5.57 -1.45 9.68
C LYS A 139 -6.29 -1.85 10.97
N ARG A 140 -6.94 -0.90 11.65
CA ARG A 140 -7.72 -1.20 12.88
C ARG A 140 -8.98 -2.02 12.60
N LYS A 141 -9.63 -1.77 11.46
CA LYS A 141 -10.85 -2.46 11.04
C LYS A 141 -10.47 -3.62 10.12
N ARG A 142 -11.08 -4.78 10.34
CA ARG A 142 -10.98 -5.94 9.45
C ARG A 142 -11.55 -5.56 8.07
N PRO A 143 -10.78 -5.66 6.98
CA PRO A 143 -11.31 -5.49 5.63
C PRO A 143 -12.45 -6.46 5.36
N ALA A 144 -13.46 -6.04 4.59
CA ALA A 144 -14.65 -6.88 4.32
C ALA A 144 -14.30 -8.24 3.69
N HIS A 145 -13.22 -8.29 2.91
CA HIS A 145 -12.73 -9.51 2.27
C HIS A 145 -11.44 -10.01 2.91
N TYR A 146 -11.40 -10.13 4.24
CA TYR A 146 -10.21 -10.61 4.96
C TYR A 146 -10.17 -12.14 5.10
N PRO A 147 -9.40 -12.90 4.25
CA PRO A 147 -9.26 -14.36 4.21
C PRO A 147 -8.81 -15.08 5.46
N TYR A 148 -8.46 -14.42 6.56
CA TYR A 148 -8.21 -15.15 7.81
C TYR A 148 -9.37 -14.96 8.76
N GLU A 149 -9.77 -16.07 9.37
CA GLU A 149 -10.49 -16.06 10.62
C GLU A 149 -9.56 -15.61 11.75
N ASP A 150 -10.14 -15.08 12.82
CA ASP A 150 -9.40 -14.52 13.95
C ASP A 150 -8.91 -15.60 14.92
#